data_AF-A0A090RW30-F1
#
_entry.id   AF-A0A090RW30-F1
#
_cell.length_a   1.000
_cell.length_b   1.000
_cell.length_c   1.000
_cell.angle_alpha   90.00
_cell.angle_beta   90.00
_cell.angle_gamma   90.00
#
_symmetry.space_group_name_H-M   'P 1'
#
loop_
_entity.id
_entity.type
_entity.pdbx_description
1 polymer ?
#
loop_
_entity_poly.entity_id
_entity_poly.type
_entity_poly.pdbx_seq_one_letter_code
_entity_poly.pdbx_strand_id
1 'polypeptide(L)' 'MARRRKGRPVNGVILLDKPTGISSNDALQKVKRIYFAEKAGHTGLLTR' A
#
# COMPACT_ATOMS: atom_id res chain seq x y z
N MET A 1 -6.96 20.25 14.85
CA MET A 1 -7.09 20.20 13.37
C MET A 1 -6.78 18.79 12.90
N ALA A 2 -7.64 18.18 12.07
CA ALA A 2 -7.35 16.86 11.50
C ALA A 2 -6.09 16.93 10.64
N ARG A 3 -5.10 16.06 10.88
CA ARG A 3 -3.87 16.01 10.08
C ARG A 3 -4.23 15.68 8.64
N ARG A 4 -4.06 16.65 7.74
CA ARG A 4 -4.27 16.45 6.30
C ARG A 4 -3.36 15.31 5.86
N ARG A 5 -3.95 14.24 5.30
CA ARG A 5 -3.17 13.11 4.79
C ARG A 5 -2.34 13.62 3.61
N LYS A 6 -1.04 13.34 3.62
CA LYS A 6 -0.15 13.64 2.50
C LYS A 6 -0.35 12.56 1.43
N GLY A 7 -0.42 12.95 0.16
CA GLY A 7 -0.57 12.05 -0.99
C GLY A 7 -1.67 12.48 -1.96
N ARG A 8 -1.82 11.73 -3.05
CA ARG A 8 -2.86 11.82 -4.06
C ARG A 8 -4.08 11.02 -3.63
N PRO A 9 -5.32 11.51 -3.87
CA PRO A 9 -6.53 10.71 -3.75
C PRO A 9 -6.58 9.72 -4.91
N VAL A 10 -6.04 8.52 -4.69
CA VAL A 10 -5.98 7.45 -5.71
C VAL A 10 -7.10 6.45 -5.45
N ASN A 11 -7.90 6.18 -6.48
CA ASN A 11 -8.90 5.13 -6.48
C ASN A 11 -8.45 4.04 -7.47
N GLY A 12 -8.17 2.83 -6.98
CA GLY A 12 -7.73 1.74 -7.83
C GLY A 12 -7.37 0.47 -7.05
N VAL A 13 -7.13 -0.60 -7.80
CA VAL A 13 -6.71 -1.91 -7.28
C VAL A 13 -5.40 -2.28 -7.96
N ILE A 14 -4.46 -2.83 -7.19
CA ILE A 14 -3.20 -3.35 -7.70
C ILE A 14 -3.15 -4.84 -7.36
N LEU A 15 -3.05 -5.66 -8.40
CA LEU A 15 -2.73 -7.07 -8.29
C LEU A 15 -1.21 -7.19 -8.26
N LEU A 16 -0.66 -7.39 -7.06
CA LEU A 16 0.78 -7.48 -6.85
C LEU A 16 1.17 -8.92 -6.58
N ASP A 17 2.00 -9.50 -7.45
CA ASP A 17 2.76 -10.70 -7.13
C ASP A 17 3.95 -10.30 -6.25
N LYS A 18 3.80 -10.50 -4.94
CA LYS A 18 4.78 -10.04 -3.95
C LYS A 18 5.87 -11.11 -3.79
N PRO A 19 7.17 -10.73 -3.83
CA PRO A 19 8.24 -11.69 -3.56
C PRO A 19 8.16 -12.25 -2.13
N THR A 20 8.69 -13.46 -1.95
CA THR A 20 8.89 -14.06 -0.63
C THR A 20 9.91 -13.26 0.18
N GLY A 21 9.85 -13.34 1.50
CA GLY A 21 10.79 -12.65 2.40
C GLY A 21 10.45 -11.20 2.75
N ILE A 22 9.45 -10.57 2.12
CA ILE A 22 8.87 -9.30 2.58
C ILE A 22 7.46 -9.50 3.12
N SER A 23 7.02 -8.66 4.06
CA SER A 23 5.64 -8.72 4.56
C SER A 23 4.66 -8.07 3.58
N SER A 24 3.38 -8.45 3.63
CA SER A 24 2.33 -7.78 2.85
C SER A 24 2.23 -6.29 3.15
N ASN A 25 2.50 -5.87 4.40
CA ASN A 25 2.54 -4.46 4.74
C ASN A 25 3.76 -3.75 4.14
N ASP A 26 4.95 -4.37 4.11
CA ASP A 26 6.12 -3.77 3.45
C ASP A 26 5.85 -3.53 1.96
N ALA A 27 5.28 -4.52 1.28
CA ALA A 27 4.85 -4.38 -0.11
C ALA A 27 3.80 -3.28 -0.29
N LEU A 28 2.79 -3.21 0.58
CA LEU A 28 1.78 -2.15 0.57
C LEU A 28 2.41 -0.76 0.75
N GLN A 29 3.34 -0.60 1.69
CA GLN A 29 4.01 0.69 1.93
C GLN A 29 4.85 1.12 0.72
N LYS A 30 5.54 0.18 0.06
CA LYS A 30 6.29 0.45 -1.18
C LYS A 30 5.35 0.92 -2.29
N VAL A 31 4.26 0.19 -2.55
CA VAL A 31 3.24 0.58 -3.54
C VAL A 31 2.65 1.95 -3.21
N LYS A 32 2.24 2.19 -1.95
CA LYS A 32 1.69 3.49 -1.52
C LYS A 32 2.65 4.65 -1.80
N ARG A 33 3.96 4.44 -1.58
CA ARG A 33 5.00 5.45 -1.85
C ARG A 33 5.18 5.69 -3.35
N ILE A 34 5.25 4.64 -4.16
CA ILE A 34 5.43 4.74 -5.62
C ILE A 34 4.29 5.55 -6.26
N TYR A 35 3.05 5.29 -5.87
CA TYR A 35 1.89 6.03 -6.39
C TYR A 35 1.60 7.34 -5.65
N PHE A 36 2.40 7.67 -4.62
CA PHE A 36 2.16 8.77 -3.70
C PHE A 36 0.72 8.79 -3.16
N ALA A 37 0.12 7.64 -2.89
CA ALA A 37 -1.29 7.54 -2.50
C ALA A 37 -1.51 7.99 -1.05
N GLU A 38 -2.60 8.71 -0.78
CA GLU A 38 -2.94 9.17 0.57
C GLU A 38 -3.25 8.01 1.54
N LYS A 39 -3.84 6.94 1.00
CA LYS A 39 -4.25 5.73 1.71
C LYS A 39 -4.10 4.53 0.78
N ALA A 40 -3.74 3.39 1.35
CA ALA A 40 -3.77 2.11 0.67
C ALA A 40 -4.10 1.02 1.71
N GLY A 41 -4.69 -0.08 1.27
CA GLY A 41 -4.91 -1.29 2.06
C GLY A 41 -4.56 -2.52 1.24
N HIS A 42 -4.25 -3.63 1.90
CA HIS A 42 -4.10 -4.92 1.24
C HIS A 42 -5.15 -5.89 1.79
N THR A 43 -5.63 -6.78 0.94
CA THR A 43 -6.58 -7.83 1.29
C THR A 43 -5.80 -9.15 1.35
N GLY A 44 -5.61 -9.70 2.55
CA GLY A 44 -5.02 -11.03 2.77
C GLY A 44 -3.81 -11.08 3.73
N LEU A 45 -3.77 -12.13 4.57
CA LEU A 45 -2.62 -12.55 5.40
C LEU A 45 -1.79 -13.60 4.64
N LEU A 46 -1.14 -13.19 3.55
CA LEU A 46 -0.01 -13.97 3.01
C LEU A 46 1.22 -13.61 3.84
N THR A 47 1.35 -14.21 5.04
CA THR A 47 2.54 -13.98 5.87
C THR A 47 3.66 -14.90 5.42
N ARG A 48 4.72 -14.27 4.90
CA ARG A 48 5.97 -14.85 4.37
C ARG A 48 5.83 -15.81 3.20
#